data_AF-A0A4P6K338-F1
#
_entry.id   AF-A0A4P6K338-F1
#
_cell.length_a   1.000
_cell.length_b   1.000
_cell.length_c   1.000
_cell.angle_alpha   90.00
_cell.angle_beta   90.00
_cell.angle_gamma   90.00
#
_symmetry.space_group_name_H-M   'P 1'
#
loop_
_entity.id
_entity.type
_entity.pdbx_description
1 polymer ?
#
loop_
_entity_poly.entity_id
_entity_poly.type
_entity_poly.pdbx_seq_one_letter_code
_entity_poly.pdbx_strand_id
1 'polypeptide(L)'
;MERDETAAMPGITKTPGKIILQKENPPHLPRDNKRQKPRPLTILFSILALIALIHFIAAAHTATHPAQTVNCTSLLRTTDYSHIVQFHPQDQEISGIQFINEITGATPSVLVQVTDKGPQQRLDVYVYGCNTQQSKTALTLLFKMQGLIQGSASMSQAHTLSISQLDTTLPQSEEVLMQPLQQNIYREYIWHNGMFIQTEFPGLYPVLSRSEAEALQDQANNGQNLPWSDPLITAEQMAKDIFHWPGHDPQDRVQDNNGSIAHVFLFQPELQMKVRVTLERLIQHGRQGLWFVTDAQTAGILLDKAALPLPADSPITLKGAMSQPAGQMSIQLFTHTLTPLHVLNNGAPGVQANGNFTGIIPYTTTIADQPGLLLIEDTPGAGSNQPGHLLLTHLILG
;
A
#
# COMPACT_ATOMS: atom_id res chain seq x y z
N MET A 1 -23.73 -7.89 -47.87
CA MET A 1 -22.35 -8.39 -47.98
C MET A 1 -21.75 -8.30 -46.58
N GLU A 2 -22.27 -8.99 -45.58
CA GLU A 2 -22.47 -10.45 -45.44
C GLU A 2 -21.13 -11.18 -45.48
N ARG A 3 -20.58 -11.45 -44.29
CA ARG A 3 -19.95 -12.71 -43.94
C ARG A 3 -20.08 -12.96 -42.44
N ASP A 4 -20.96 -13.90 -42.17
CA ASP A 4 -21.21 -14.63 -40.94
C ASP A 4 -20.14 -15.73 -40.84
N GLU A 5 -19.45 -15.87 -39.71
CA GLU A 5 -18.52 -16.97 -39.47
C GLU A 5 -18.73 -17.54 -38.07
N THR A 6 -19.64 -18.50 -38.03
CA THR A 6 -20.00 -19.33 -36.89
C THR A 6 -19.07 -20.54 -36.85
N ALA A 7 -18.24 -20.67 -35.80
CA ALA A 7 -17.44 -21.87 -35.54
C ALA A 7 -18.00 -22.64 -34.34
N ALA A 8 -18.67 -23.76 -34.63
CA ALA A 8 -19.16 -24.72 -33.65
C ALA A 8 -18.06 -25.71 -33.26
N MET A 9 -17.85 -25.93 -31.96
CA MET A 9 -16.99 -27.00 -31.43
C MET A 9 -17.81 -28.26 -31.06
N PRO A 10 -17.26 -29.46 -31.29
CA PRO A 10 -17.98 -30.73 -31.14
C PRO A 10 -18.08 -31.21 -29.69
N GLY A 11 -19.24 -31.78 -29.37
CA GLY A 11 -19.62 -32.30 -28.07
C GLY A 11 -18.84 -33.53 -27.61
N ILE A 12 -18.54 -33.55 -26.31
CA ILE A 12 -17.99 -34.70 -25.60
C ILE A 12 -19.17 -35.52 -25.05
N THR A 13 -19.35 -36.70 -25.61
CA THR A 13 -20.29 -37.74 -25.18
C THR A 13 -19.88 -38.33 -23.83
N LYS A 14 -20.66 -38.06 -22.79
CA LYS A 14 -20.57 -38.75 -21.49
C LYS A 14 -21.13 -40.17 -21.61
N THR A 15 -20.27 -41.16 -21.49
CA THR A 15 -20.62 -42.56 -21.31
C THR A 15 -21.12 -42.81 -19.88
N PRO A 16 -22.32 -43.39 -19.68
CA PRO A 16 -22.78 -43.77 -18.35
C PRO A 16 -22.10 -45.06 -17.89
N GLY A 17 -21.25 -44.95 -16.87
CA GLY A 17 -20.66 -46.08 -16.16
C GLY A 17 -21.73 -46.86 -15.40
N LYS A 18 -22.01 -48.08 -15.86
CA LYS A 18 -22.94 -49.03 -15.27
C LYS A 18 -22.28 -49.67 -14.04
N ILE A 19 -22.68 -49.24 -12.84
CA ILE A 19 -22.26 -49.88 -11.58
C ILE A 19 -22.94 -51.25 -11.50
N ILE A 20 -22.14 -52.32 -11.58
CA ILE A 20 -22.57 -53.69 -11.33
C ILE A 20 -22.60 -53.89 -9.82
N LEU A 21 -23.81 -53.88 -9.23
CA LEU A 21 -24.04 -54.37 -7.88
C LEU A 21 -23.79 -55.88 -7.85
N GLN A 22 -22.67 -56.28 -7.26
CA GLN A 22 -22.40 -57.67 -6.90
C GLN A 22 -23.42 -58.10 -5.84
N LYS A 23 -24.32 -59.01 -6.23
CA LYS A 23 -25.29 -59.64 -5.35
C LYS A 23 -24.54 -60.54 -4.36
N GLU A 24 -24.40 -60.06 -3.14
CA GLU A 24 -23.80 -60.77 -2.03
C GLU A 24 -24.67 -61.99 -1.68
N ASN A 25 -24.04 -63.17 -1.65
CA ASN A 25 -24.71 -64.42 -1.30
C ASN A 25 -25.11 -64.39 0.19
N PRO A 26 -26.30 -64.90 0.55
CA PRO A 26 -26.70 -64.99 1.95
C PRO A 26 -25.74 -65.92 2.70
N PRO A 27 -25.24 -65.51 3.88
CA PRO A 27 -24.34 -66.33 4.67
C PRO A 27 -25.07 -67.57 5.19
N HIS A 28 -24.42 -68.73 5.01
CA HIS A 28 -24.84 -70.00 5.58
C HIS A 28 -25.04 -69.87 7.09
N LEU A 29 -26.24 -70.24 7.55
CA LEU A 29 -26.58 -70.42 8.95
C LEU A 29 -25.63 -71.43 9.61
N PRO A 30 -24.88 -71.04 10.66
CA PRO A 30 -24.07 -71.98 11.41
C PRO A 30 -24.97 -72.85 12.28
N ARG A 31 -24.85 -74.14 11.99
CA ARG A 31 -25.16 -75.33 12.78
C ARG A 31 -25.10 -75.10 14.30
N ASP A 32 -26.12 -75.58 15.00
CA ASP A 32 -26.27 -75.60 16.46
C ASP A 32 -24.98 -76.02 17.18
N ASN A 33 -24.26 -75.01 17.70
CA ASN A 33 -23.14 -75.21 18.59
C ASN A 33 -23.67 -75.51 19.99
N LYS A 34 -23.56 -76.79 20.37
CA LYS A 34 -23.63 -77.25 21.76
C LYS A 34 -22.78 -76.32 22.62
N ARG A 35 -23.43 -75.63 23.57
CA ARG A 35 -22.81 -74.78 24.60
C ARG A 35 -21.79 -75.60 25.41
N GLN A 36 -20.54 -75.64 24.95
CA GLN A 36 -19.42 -76.00 25.80
C GLN A 36 -19.28 -74.88 26.82
N LYS A 37 -19.56 -75.22 28.09
CA LYS A 37 -19.32 -74.31 29.20
C LYS A 37 -17.86 -73.87 29.15
N PRO A 38 -17.57 -72.56 29.18
CA PRO A 38 -16.21 -72.06 29.13
C PRO A 38 -15.42 -72.68 30.27
N ARG A 39 -14.27 -73.26 29.94
CA ARG A 39 -13.35 -73.78 30.94
C ARG A 39 -12.90 -72.58 31.80
N PRO A 40 -12.72 -72.74 33.12
CA PRO A 40 -12.39 -71.64 34.03
C PRO A 40 -11.16 -70.84 33.59
N LEU A 41 -10.22 -71.50 32.88
CA LEU A 41 -9.03 -70.88 32.29
C LEU A 41 -9.38 -69.82 31.22
N THR A 42 -10.39 -70.06 30.39
CA THR A 42 -10.81 -69.12 29.32
C THR A 42 -11.45 -67.87 29.91
N ILE A 43 -12.17 -68.03 31.02
CA ILE A 43 -12.73 -66.91 31.79
C ILE A 43 -11.60 -66.07 32.39
N LEU A 44 -10.58 -66.71 32.98
CA LEU A 44 -9.42 -66.03 33.55
C LEU A 44 -8.64 -65.21 32.50
N PHE A 45 -8.37 -65.80 31.32
CA PHE A 45 -7.69 -65.07 30.24
C PHE A 45 -8.52 -63.92 29.68
N SER A 46 -9.84 -64.07 29.58
CA SER A 46 -10.75 -62.99 29.17
C SER A 46 -10.72 -61.83 30.17
N ILE A 47 -10.72 -62.14 31.48
CA ILE A 47 -10.60 -61.12 32.54
C ILE A 47 -9.25 -60.41 32.47
N LEU A 48 -8.15 -61.14 32.30
CA LEU A 48 -6.81 -60.54 32.16
C LEU A 48 -6.69 -59.65 30.92
N ALA A 49 -7.26 -60.08 29.79
CA ALA A 49 -7.29 -59.27 28.56
C ALA A 49 -8.13 -58.01 28.74
N LEU A 50 -9.26 -58.09 29.44
CA LEU A 50 -10.09 -56.94 29.77
C LEU A 50 -9.35 -55.95 30.69
N ILE A 51 -8.65 -56.45 31.72
CA ILE A 51 -7.84 -55.63 32.62
C ILE A 51 -6.71 -54.94 31.85
N ALA A 52 -6.03 -55.66 30.95
CA ALA A 52 -4.97 -55.11 30.11
C ALA A 52 -5.51 -54.03 29.15
N LEU A 53 -6.69 -54.25 28.55
CA LEU A 53 -7.36 -53.28 27.70
C LEU A 53 -7.76 -52.02 28.47
N ILE A 54 -8.32 -52.18 29.67
CA ILE A 54 -8.66 -51.06 30.55
C ILE A 54 -7.41 -50.28 30.93
N HIS A 55 -6.30 -50.95 31.25
CA HIS A 55 -5.02 -50.29 31.53
C HIS A 55 -4.45 -49.58 30.30
N PHE A 56 -4.57 -50.17 29.11
CA PHE A 56 -4.13 -49.55 27.87
C PHE A 56 -4.95 -48.29 27.55
N ILE A 57 -6.28 -48.36 27.70
CA ILE A 57 -7.18 -47.21 27.53
C ILE A 57 -6.86 -46.13 28.59
N ALA A 58 -6.67 -46.51 29.85
CA ALA A 58 -6.30 -45.57 30.91
C ALA A 58 -4.93 -44.93 30.67
N ALA A 59 -3.92 -45.70 30.23
CA ALA A 59 -2.59 -45.19 29.89
C ALA A 59 -2.62 -44.30 28.65
N ALA A 60 -3.40 -44.66 27.63
CA ALA A 60 -3.56 -43.86 26.41
C ALA A 60 -4.32 -42.56 26.66
N HIS A 61 -5.28 -42.55 27.61
CA HIS A 61 -6.01 -41.33 28.00
C HIS A 61 -5.31 -40.49 29.08
N THR A 62 -4.38 -41.07 29.86
CA THR A 62 -3.54 -40.32 30.81
C THR A 62 -2.25 -39.80 30.19
N ALA A 63 -1.97 -40.13 28.92
CA ALA A 63 -1.09 -39.33 28.08
C ALA A 63 -1.75 -37.97 27.81
N THR A 64 -1.89 -37.15 28.86
CA THR A 64 -2.11 -35.72 28.74
C THR A 64 -0.95 -35.21 27.90
N HIS A 65 -1.22 -34.95 26.62
CA HIS A 65 -0.27 -34.25 25.78
C HIS A 65 0.14 -33.00 26.55
N PRO A 66 1.44 -32.80 26.82
CA PRO A 66 1.88 -31.59 27.50
C PRO A 66 1.29 -30.44 26.70
N ALA A 67 0.56 -29.55 27.38
CA ALA A 67 -0.06 -28.40 26.76
C ALA A 67 1.02 -27.72 25.92
N GLN A 68 0.94 -27.88 24.59
CA GLN A 68 1.96 -27.35 23.70
C GLN A 68 1.93 -25.84 23.90
N THR A 69 3.03 -25.28 24.38
CA THR A 69 3.18 -23.83 24.50
C THR A 69 3.15 -23.29 23.09
N VAL A 70 1.98 -22.82 22.65
CA VAL A 70 1.80 -22.22 21.33
C VAL A 70 2.53 -20.88 21.36
N ASN A 71 3.70 -20.83 20.72
CA ASN A 71 4.40 -19.57 20.51
C ASN A 71 3.74 -18.77 19.37
N CYS A 72 3.99 -17.47 19.31
CA CYS A 72 3.34 -16.59 18.33
C CYS A 72 3.60 -16.99 16.88
N THR A 73 4.82 -17.39 16.55
CA THR A 73 5.17 -17.83 15.20
C THR A 73 4.38 -19.07 14.78
N SER A 74 4.23 -20.04 15.68
CA SER A 74 3.41 -21.23 15.45
C SER A 74 1.94 -20.84 15.29
N LEU A 75 1.41 -20.00 16.19
CA LEU A 75 0.03 -19.55 16.11
C LEU A 75 -0.25 -18.92 14.74
N LEU A 76 0.55 -17.95 14.30
CA LEU A 76 0.36 -17.27 13.02
C LEU A 76 0.46 -18.23 11.83
N ARG A 77 1.33 -19.25 11.89
CA ARG A 77 1.53 -20.20 10.78
C ARG A 77 0.45 -21.28 10.69
N THR A 78 -0.08 -21.73 11.82
CA THR A 78 -1.07 -22.82 11.86
C THR A 78 -2.51 -22.32 11.93
N THR A 79 -2.70 -21.00 12.00
CA THR A 79 -4.03 -20.40 12.00
C THR A 79 -4.70 -20.58 10.65
N ASP A 80 -5.94 -21.08 10.68
CA ASP A 80 -6.83 -21.03 9.53
C ASP A 80 -7.53 -19.66 9.48
N TYR A 81 -6.99 -18.77 8.65
CA TYR A 81 -7.52 -17.41 8.50
C TYR A 81 -8.91 -17.38 7.88
N SER A 82 -9.38 -18.48 7.26
CA SER A 82 -10.73 -18.53 6.70
C SER A 82 -11.84 -18.51 7.77
N HIS A 83 -11.49 -18.87 9.01
CA HIS A 83 -12.40 -18.80 10.14
C HIS A 83 -12.31 -17.49 10.94
N ILE A 84 -11.34 -16.63 10.62
CA ILE A 84 -11.08 -15.39 11.37
C ILE A 84 -11.48 -14.18 10.54
N VAL A 85 -11.11 -14.16 9.26
CA VAL A 85 -11.48 -13.09 8.36
C VAL A 85 -12.94 -13.25 7.98
N GLN A 86 -13.70 -12.16 8.08
CA GLN A 86 -15.08 -12.11 7.60
C GLN A 86 -15.04 -11.94 6.08
N PHE A 87 -15.28 -13.01 5.33
CA PHE A 87 -15.46 -12.99 3.88
C PHE A 87 -16.56 -13.95 3.48
N HIS A 88 -17.10 -13.77 2.27
CA HIS A 88 -18.12 -14.61 1.69
C HIS A 88 -17.47 -15.63 0.74
N PRO A 89 -17.39 -16.93 1.09
CA PRO A 89 -16.61 -17.89 0.29
C PRO A 89 -17.14 -18.15 -1.14
N GLN A 90 -18.34 -17.65 -1.47
CA GLN A 90 -18.96 -17.82 -2.79
C GLN A 90 -18.36 -16.86 -3.83
N ASP A 91 -18.04 -15.65 -3.40
CA ASP A 91 -17.60 -14.54 -4.24
C ASP A 91 -16.27 -13.94 -3.77
N GLN A 92 -15.70 -14.40 -2.66
CA GLN A 92 -14.40 -13.96 -2.15
C GLN A 92 -13.49 -15.15 -1.84
N GLU A 93 -12.18 -14.95 -1.92
CA GLU A 93 -11.18 -15.94 -1.51
C GLU A 93 -9.95 -15.29 -0.86
N ILE A 94 -9.29 -16.03 0.03
CA ILE A 94 -7.98 -15.61 0.55
C ILE A 94 -6.97 -15.80 -0.58
N SER A 95 -6.53 -14.68 -1.16
CA SER A 95 -5.61 -14.65 -2.30
C SER A 95 -4.13 -14.66 -1.86
N GLY A 96 -3.83 -14.26 -0.62
CA GLY A 96 -2.47 -14.21 -0.12
C GLY A 96 -2.35 -14.20 1.39
N ILE A 97 -1.31 -14.86 1.90
CA ILE A 97 -0.88 -14.81 3.29
C ILE A 97 0.64 -14.61 3.29
N GLN A 98 1.12 -13.50 3.84
CA GLN A 98 2.53 -13.14 3.89
C GLN A 98 2.97 -12.85 5.33
N PHE A 99 4.05 -13.49 5.79
CA PHE A 99 4.62 -13.19 7.11
C PHE A 99 5.48 -11.91 7.03
N ILE A 100 5.24 -10.98 7.95
CA ILE A 100 5.74 -9.59 7.90
C ILE A 100 6.29 -9.14 9.26
N ASN A 101 7.24 -9.91 9.80
CA ASN A 101 7.78 -9.68 11.16
C ASN A 101 8.57 -8.37 11.31
N GLU A 102 8.99 -7.75 10.21
CA GLU A 102 9.91 -6.61 10.22
C GLU A 102 9.22 -5.30 10.53
N ILE A 103 7.90 -5.20 10.34
CA ILE A 103 7.22 -3.90 10.37
C ILE A 103 6.61 -3.58 11.72
N THR A 104 6.19 -4.57 12.49
CA THR A 104 5.51 -4.37 13.77
C THR A 104 6.48 -4.34 14.95
N GLY A 105 7.64 -3.70 14.78
CA GLY A 105 8.66 -3.60 15.83
C GLY A 105 9.23 -4.96 16.26
N ALA A 106 9.52 -5.83 15.28
CA ALA A 106 9.98 -7.21 15.46
C ALA A 106 8.95 -8.18 16.08
N THR A 107 7.69 -7.77 16.25
CA THR A 107 6.64 -8.70 16.67
C THR A 107 6.19 -9.56 15.49
N PRO A 108 6.00 -10.89 15.66
CA PRO A 108 5.51 -11.72 14.57
C PRO A 108 4.16 -11.22 14.06
N SER A 109 4.02 -11.07 12.75
CA SER A 109 2.81 -10.54 12.11
C SER A 109 2.59 -11.17 10.73
N VAL A 110 1.36 -11.10 10.25
CA VAL A 110 0.95 -11.63 8.95
C VAL A 110 0.05 -10.63 8.23
N LEU A 111 0.29 -10.46 6.94
CA LEU A 111 -0.56 -9.76 5.99
C LEU A 111 -1.46 -10.79 5.32
N VAL A 112 -2.76 -10.60 5.42
CA VAL A 112 -3.78 -11.46 4.80
C VAL A 112 -4.54 -10.63 3.77
N GLN A 113 -4.62 -11.16 2.56
CA GLN A 113 -5.27 -10.55 1.41
C GLN A 113 -6.47 -11.40 1.02
N VAL A 114 -7.63 -10.77 0.87
CA VAL A 114 -8.88 -11.40 0.45
C VAL A 114 -9.39 -10.69 -0.79
N THR A 115 -9.56 -11.42 -1.88
CA THR A 115 -9.96 -10.86 -3.17
C THR A 115 -11.37 -11.31 -3.53
N ASP A 116 -12.18 -10.35 -3.98
CA ASP A 116 -13.50 -10.54 -4.57
C ASP A 116 -13.36 -11.02 -6.03
N LYS A 117 -14.15 -12.03 -6.41
CA LYS A 117 -14.17 -12.67 -7.73
C LYS A 117 -15.05 -11.93 -8.75
N GLY A 118 -15.72 -10.88 -8.32
CA GLY A 118 -16.53 -10.01 -9.14
C GLY A 118 -15.70 -9.16 -10.11
N PRO A 119 -16.37 -8.40 -10.99
CA PRO A 119 -15.73 -7.67 -12.08
C PRO A 119 -14.78 -6.56 -11.60
N GLN A 120 -14.96 -6.06 -10.38
CA GLN A 120 -14.10 -5.01 -9.81
C GLN A 120 -12.86 -5.55 -9.10
N GLN A 121 -12.75 -6.88 -8.92
CA GLN A 121 -11.63 -7.54 -8.26
C GLN A 121 -11.19 -6.83 -6.97
N ARG A 122 -12.15 -6.57 -6.08
CA ARG A 122 -11.90 -5.80 -4.86
C ARG A 122 -10.96 -6.56 -3.93
N LEU A 123 -10.04 -5.86 -3.30
CA LEU A 123 -9.12 -6.40 -2.31
C LEU A 123 -9.46 -5.88 -0.91
N ASP A 124 -9.53 -6.81 0.04
CA ASP A 124 -9.52 -6.55 1.46
C ASP A 124 -8.17 -6.98 2.05
N VAL A 125 -7.62 -6.15 2.93
CA VAL A 125 -6.29 -6.27 3.51
C VAL A 125 -6.41 -6.29 5.03
N TYR A 126 -5.80 -7.28 5.66
CA TYR A 126 -5.76 -7.42 7.12
C TYR A 126 -4.32 -7.65 7.57
N VAL A 127 -3.90 -6.99 8.64
CA VAL A 127 -2.66 -7.35 9.35
C VAL A 127 -3.03 -7.93 10.70
N TYR A 128 -2.64 -9.17 10.95
CA TYR A 128 -2.75 -9.80 12.26
C TYR A 128 -1.38 -9.90 12.91
N GLY A 129 -1.30 -9.42 14.14
CA GLY A 129 -0.18 -9.65 15.03
C GLY A 129 -0.48 -10.76 16.02
N CYS A 130 0.50 -11.07 16.84
CA CYS A 130 0.34 -11.97 17.96
C CYS A 130 0.91 -11.37 19.24
N ASN A 131 0.14 -11.48 20.33
CA ASN A 131 0.60 -11.12 21.66
C ASN A 131 0.48 -12.31 22.62
N THR A 132 1.34 -12.33 23.64
CA THR A 132 1.28 -13.30 24.72
C THR A 132 1.02 -12.55 26.01
N GLN A 133 -0.18 -12.72 26.57
CA GLN A 133 -0.56 -12.12 27.85
C GLN A 133 -0.89 -13.25 28.84
N GLN A 134 -0.24 -13.25 30.01
CA GLN A 134 -0.47 -14.24 31.07
C GLN A 134 -0.38 -15.70 30.58
N SER A 135 0.62 -16.02 29.75
CA SER A 135 0.82 -17.34 29.12
C SER A 135 -0.26 -17.75 28.11
N LYS A 136 -1.18 -16.87 27.75
CA LYS A 136 -2.14 -17.07 26.66
C LYS A 136 -1.66 -16.30 25.43
N THR A 137 -1.41 -17.03 24.36
CA THR A 137 -1.06 -16.49 23.05
C THR A 137 -2.34 -16.27 22.25
N ALA A 138 -2.54 -15.06 21.70
CA ALA A 138 -3.73 -14.72 20.93
C ALA A 138 -3.37 -13.87 19.69
N LEU A 139 -4.19 -14.03 18.65
CA LEU A 139 -4.14 -13.16 17.48
C LEU A 139 -4.81 -11.83 17.79
N THR A 140 -4.23 -10.74 17.29
CA THR A 140 -4.77 -9.40 17.41
C THR A 140 -4.82 -8.77 16.01
N LEU A 141 -5.97 -8.25 15.61
CA LEU A 141 -6.08 -7.46 14.37
C LEU A 141 -5.38 -6.12 14.59
N LEU A 142 -4.34 -5.84 13.81
CA LEU A 142 -3.53 -4.63 13.91
C LEU A 142 -3.91 -3.58 12.85
N PHE A 143 -4.36 -4.02 11.68
CA PHE A 143 -4.75 -3.16 10.58
C PHE A 143 -5.83 -3.83 9.74
N LYS A 144 -6.72 -3.03 9.17
CA LYS A 144 -7.76 -3.49 8.25
C LYS A 144 -8.09 -2.39 7.25
N MET A 145 -8.15 -2.75 5.98
CA MET A 145 -8.64 -1.92 4.88
C MET A 145 -9.44 -2.81 3.92
N GLN A 146 -10.55 -2.33 3.38
CA GLN A 146 -11.48 -3.15 2.59
C GLN A 146 -11.94 -2.43 1.33
N GLY A 147 -12.34 -3.21 0.33
CA GLY A 147 -13.02 -2.72 -0.87
C GLY A 147 -12.11 -2.01 -1.87
N LEU A 148 -10.80 -2.28 -1.87
CA LEU A 148 -9.84 -1.67 -2.77
C LEU A 148 -10.05 -2.17 -4.20
N ILE A 149 -10.57 -1.33 -5.09
CA ILE A 149 -10.87 -1.72 -6.48
C ILE A 149 -9.57 -2.02 -7.21
N GLN A 150 -9.44 -3.24 -7.76
CA GLN A 150 -8.19 -3.75 -8.37
C GLN A 150 -6.95 -3.45 -7.51
N GLY A 151 -7.13 -3.54 -6.19
CA GLY A 151 -6.12 -3.14 -5.23
C GLY A 151 -4.96 -4.12 -5.11
N SER A 152 -3.87 -3.65 -4.52
CA SER A 152 -2.74 -4.47 -4.11
C SER A 152 -2.27 -4.10 -2.71
N ALA A 153 -1.63 -5.03 -2.01
CA ALA A 153 -0.95 -4.74 -0.75
C ALA A 153 0.39 -5.47 -0.71
N SER A 154 1.44 -4.76 -0.36
CA SER A 154 2.79 -5.29 -0.30
C SER A 154 3.63 -4.60 0.77
N MET A 155 4.78 -5.21 1.05
CA MET A 155 5.77 -4.62 1.92
C MET A 155 6.82 -3.90 1.10
N SER A 156 7.05 -2.63 1.41
CA SER A 156 8.10 -1.85 0.77
C SER A 156 9.49 -2.22 1.31
N GLN A 157 10.53 -1.79 0.60
CA GLN A 157 11.92 -1.91 1.04
C GLN A 157 12.21 -1.07 2.29
N ALA A 158 11.37 -0.07 2.60
CA ALA A 158 11.47 0.75 3.80
C ALA A 158 10.72 0.13 5.00
N HIS A 159 10.29 -1.12 4.91
CA HIS A 159 9.54 -1.83 5.95
C HIS A 159 8.22 -1.10 6.31
N THR A 160 7.55 -0.54 5.31
CA THR A 160 6.21 0.06 5.43
C THR A 160 5.20 -0.77 4.64
N LEU A 161 3.94 -0.77 5.11
CA LEU A 161 2.84 -1.40 4.38
C LEU A 161 2.39 -0.45 3.27
N SER A 162 2.56 -0.86 2.02
CA SER A 162 2.04 -0.13 0.86
C SER A 162 0.74 -0.76 0.39
N ILE A 163 -0.27 0.07 0.18
CA ILE A 163 -1.58 -0.34 -0.30
C ILE A 163 -1.93 0.50 -1.51
N SER A 164 -2.38 -0.16 -2.58
CA SER A 164 -2.84 0.51 -3.80
C SER A 164 -4.31 0.22 -4.09
N GLN A 165 -4.94 1.13 -4.80
CA GLN A 165 -6.23 0.92 -5.46
C GLN A 165 -6.27 1.69 -6.78
N LEU A 166 -7.04 1.19 -7.74
CA LEU A 166 -7.27 1.90 -9.00
C LEU A 166 -7.99 3.23 -8.76
N ASP A 167 -7.48 4.31 -9.35
CA ASP A 167 -8.19 5.58 -9.40
C ASP A 167 -9.27 5.52 -10.49
N THR A 168 -10.52 5.31 -10.06
CA THR A 168 -11.68 5.26 -10.97
C THR A 168 -12.18 6.64 -11.42
N THR A 169 -11.51 7.71 -11.04
CA THR A 169 -11.87 9.10 -11.36
C THR A 169 -11.00 9.70 -12.46
N LEU A 170 -9.92 9.01 -12.83
CA LEU A 170 -9.13 9.37 -14.00
C LEU A 170 -9.97 9.22 -15.28
N PRO A 171 -9.88 10.16 -16.24
CA PRO A 171 -10.54 10.01 -17.53
C PRO A 171 -9.99 8.78 -18.28
N GLN A 172 -10.87 7.98 -18.89
CA GLN A 172 -10.47 6.81 -19.69
C GLN A 172 -9.47 7.14 -20.82
N SER A 173 -9.50 8.37 -21.34
CA SER A 173 -8.54 8.84 -22.36
C SER A 173 -7.13 9.05 -21.80
N GLU A 174 -7.00 9.35 -20.51
CA GLU A 174 -5.72 9.53 -19.83
C GLU A 174 -5.13 8.19 -19.39
N GLU A 175 -5.97 7.21 -19.02
CA GLU A 175 -5.55 5.85 -18.65
C GLU A 175 -4.63 5.20 -19.70
N VAL A 176 -4.89 5.43 -20.99
CA VAL A 176 -4.12 4.85 -22.10
C VAL A 176 -2.71 5.46 -22.23
N LEU A 177 -2.53 6.69 -21.77
CA LEU A 177 -1.26 7.44 -21.90
C LEU A 177 -0.41 7.39 -20.64
N MET A 178 -1.02 7.11 -19.48
CA MET A 178 -0.32 6.98 -18.21
C MET A 178 0.43 5.65 -18.12
N GLN A 179 1.57 5.65 -17.41
CA GLN A 179 2.18 4.38 -17.06
C GLN A 179 1.22 3.59 -16.16
N PRO A 180 1.16 2.23 -16.25
CA PRO A 180 0.22 1.42 -15.47
C PRO A 180 0.27 1.69 -13.95
N LEU A 181 1.41 2.15 -13.45
CA LEU A 181 1.58 2.48 -12.04
C LEU A 181 0.86 3.78 -11.65
N GLN A 182 0.79 4.76 -12.54
CA GLN A 182 0.19 6.08 -12.27
C GLN A 182 -1.35 6.04 -12.28
N GLN A 183 -1.95 4.92 -12.66
CA GLN A 183 -3.40 4.72 -12.59
C GLN A 183 -3.88 4.41 -11.17
N ASN A 184 -2.95 4.06 -10.26
CA ASN A 184 -3.27 3.64 -8.91
C ASN A 184 -2.93 4.73 -7.89
N ILE A 185 -3.81 4.88 -6.90
CA ILE A 185 -3.51 5.64 -5.68
C ILE A 185 -2.79 4.72 -4.71
N TYR A 186 -1.59 5.10 -4.29
CA TYR A 186 -0.83 4.38 -3.27
C TYR A 186 -0.88 5.11 -1.94
N ARG A 187 -1.06 4.34 -0.86
CA ARG A 187 -1.02 4.81 0.53
C ARG A 187 0.04 4.01 1.27
N GLU A 188 0.89 4.71 2.00
CA GLU A 188 1.97 4.11 2.79
C GLU A 188 1.63 4.18 4.28
N TYR A 189 1.79 3.07 4.99
CA TYR A 189 1.54 2.99 6.43
C TYR A 189 2.79 2.51 7.17
N ILE A 190 3.19 3.27 8.18
CA ILE A 190 4.27 2.91 9.10
C ILE A 190 3.68 2.41 10.41
N TRP A 191 4.32 1.41 11.01
CA TRP A 191 3.99 0.99 12.36
C TRP A 191 4.57 1.96 13.38
N HIS A 192 3.71 2.56 14.18
CA HIS A 192 4.12 3.48 15.23
C HIS A 192 3.20 3.34 16.45
N ASN A 193 3.80 3.20 17.64
CA ASN A 193 3.08 3.08 18.91
C ASN A 193 1.95 2.04 18.94
N GLY A 194 2.16 0.88 18.31
CA GLY A 194 1.19 -0.23 18.35
C GLY A 194 0.09 -0.14 17.29
N MET A 195 0.16 0.79 16.35
CA MET A 195 -0.83 0.96 15.28
C MET A 195 -0.14 1.29 13.95
N PHE A 196 -0.83 1.05 12.85
CA PHE A 196 -0.43 1.55 11.54
C PHE A 196 -0.96 2.98 11.36
N ILE A 197 -0.06 3.91 11.08
CA ILE A 197 -0.36 5.31 10.81
C ILE A 197 0.05 5.58 9.38
N GLN A 198 -0.82 6.24 8.62
CA GLN A 198 -0.48 6.66 7.27
C GLN A 198 0.69 7.65 7.32
N THR A 199 1.64 7.49 6.42
CA THR A 199 2.84 8.32 6.34
C THR A 199 3.06 8.78 4.90
N GLU A 200 3.82 9.86 4.76
CA GLU A 200 4.13 10.47 3.48
C GLU A 200 5.41 9.86 2.91
N PHE A 201 5.40 9.57 1.61
CA PHE A 201 6.64 9.31 0.89
C PHE A 201 7.38 10.64 0.72
N PRO A 202 8.69 10.72 1.00
CA PRO A 202 9.42 11.99 0.92
C PRO A 202 9.59 12.52 -0.51
N GLY A 203 9.36 11.72 -1.55
CA GLY A 203 9.46 12.16 -2.95
C GLY A 203 8.27 13.03 -3.38
N LEU A 204 8.59 14.16 -4.02
CA LEU A 204 7.66 15.12 -4.63
C LEU A 204 7.56 14.95 -6.15
N TYR A 205 8.58 14.38 -6.79
CA TYR A 205 8.66 14.17 -8.24
C TYR A 205 9.70 13.09 -8.57
N PRO A 206 9.51 12.22 -9.60
CA PRO A 206 8.39 12.18 -10.55
C PRO A 206 7.14 11.46 -10.05
N VAL A 207 7.18 10.90 -8.84
CA VAL A 207 6.09 10.10 -8.25
C VAL A 207 5.94 10.45 -6.77
N LEU A 208 4.72 10.32 -6.26
CA LEU A 208 4.37 10.69 -4.88
C LEU A 208 4.27 9.49 -3.94
N SER A 209 4.62 8.29 -4.40
CA SER A 209 4.57 7.09 -3.57
C SER A 209 5.84 6.24 -3.67
N ARG A 210 6.13 5.54 -2.56
CA ARG A 210 7.26 4.62 -2.49
C ARG A 210 7.12 3.47 -3.48
N SER A 211 5.92 2.90 -3.64
CA SER A 211 5.73 1.76 -4.54
C SER A 211 5.95 2.12 -6.00
N GLU A 212 5.53 3.30 -6.43
CA GLU A 212 5.86 3.78 -7.77
C GLU A 212 7.37 4.03 -7.92
N ALA A 213 8.01 4.61 -6.89
CA ALA A 213 9.45 4.83 -6.91
C ALA A 213 10.25 3.53 -6.97
N GLU A 214 9.85 2.50 -6.23
CA GLU A 214 10.44 1.15 -6.27
C GLU A 214 10.27 0.51 -7.65
N ALA A 215 9.07 0.62 -8.23
CA ALA A 215 8.81 0.05 -9.55
C ALA A 215 9.59 0.79 -10.66
N LEU A 216 9.75 2.12 -10.58
CA LEU A 216 10.65 2.87 -11.47
C LEU A 216 12.12 2.42 -11.28
N GLN A 217 12.55 2.20 -10.04
CA GLN A 217 13.89 1.70 -9.76
C GLN A 217 14.10 0.30 -10.36
N ASP A 218 13.11 -0.58 -10.26
CA ASP A 218 13.16 -1.91 -10.87
C ASP A 218 13.23 -1.84 -12.39
N GLN A 219 12.49 -0.93 -13.02
CA GLN A 219 12.61 -0.67 -14.46
C GLN A 219 14.03 -0.24 -14.85
N ALA A 220 14.63 0.70 -14.11
CA ALA A 220 16.01 1.13 -14.33
C ALA A 220 17.02 0.00 -14.14
N ASN A 221 16.84 -0.80 -13.09
CA ASN A 221 17.67 -1.98 -12.80
C ASN A 221 17.59 -3.04 -13.90
N ASN A 222 16.44 -3.14 -14.58
CA ASN A 222 16.23 -3.98 -15.75
C ASN A 222 16.70 -3.34 -17.07
N GLY A 223 17.45 -2.24 -17.00
CA GLY A 223 18.09 -1.59 -18.16
C GLY A 223 17.19 -0.63 -18.93
N GLN A 224 16.01 -0.28 -18.41
CA GLN A 224 15.22 0.79 -19.00
C GLN A 224 15.90 2.14 -18.80
N ASN A 225 15.99 2.93 -19.86
CA ASN A 225 16.56 4.27 -19.78
C ASN A 225 15.51 5.26 -19.27
N LEU A 226 15.62 5.66 -18.01
CA LEU A 226 14.73 6.62 -17.38
C LEU A 226 15.43 7.99 -17.26
N PRO A 227 14.70 9.11 -17.50
CA PRO A 227 15.29 10.45 -17.45
C PRO A 227 15.70 10.88 -16.03
N TRP A 228 15.24 10.15 -15.01
CA TRP A 228 15.48 10.43 -13.59
C TRP A 228 16.87 9.98 -13.10
N SER A 229 17.76 9.63 -14.01
CA SER A 229 19.15 9.23 -13.70
C SER A 229 20.08 10.44 -13.48
N ASP A 230 19.71 11.61 -14.01
CA ASP A 230 20.42 12.87 -13.85
C ASP A 230 19.60 13.86 -12.99
N PRO A 231 20.21 14.46 -11.94
CA PRO A 231 19.47 15.31 -11.00
C PRO A 231 19.07 16.65 -11.61
N LEU A 232 19.85 17.21 -12.54
CA LEU A 232 19.52 18.48 -13.20
C LEU A 232 18.33 18.27 -14.14
N ILE A 233 18.37 17.24 -14.98
CA ILE A 233 17.27 16.89 -15.89
C ILE A 233 15.97 16.64 -15.09
N THR A 234 16.07 15.94 -13.96
CA THR A 234 14.93 15.66 -13.10
C THR A 234 14.32 16.97 -12.55
N ALA A 235 15.16 17.89 -12.08
CA ALA A 235 14.72 19.17 -11.52
C ALA A 235 14.11 20.09 -12.59
N GLU A 236 14.73 20.19 -13.77
CA GLU A 236 14.22 20.97 -14.91
C GLU A 236 12.85 20.43 -15.37
N GLN A 237 12.72 19.09 -15.45
CA GLN A 237 11.47 18.47 -15.85
C GLN A 237 10.37 18.68 -14.79
N MET A 238 10.69 18.63 -13.49
CA MET A 238 9.74 19.03 -12.43
C MET A 238 9.31 20.50 -12.59
N ALA A 239 10.22 21.43 -12.83
CA ALA A 239 9.86 22.84 -13.00
C ALA A 239 8.98 23.07 -14.23
N LYS A 240 9.18 22.30 -15.29
CA LYS A 240 8.31 22.30 -16.46
C LYS A 240 6.90 21.75 -16.14
N ASP A 241 6.82 20.61 -15.46
CA ASP A 241 5.55 19.90 -15.24
C ASP A 241 4.71 20.52 -14.12
N ILE A 242 5.35 21.00 -13.05
CA ILE A 242 4.69 21.52 -11.84
C ILE A 242 4.60 23.05 -11.85
N PHE A 243 5.70 23.74 -12.16
CA PHE A 243 5.75 25.22 -12.14
C PHE A 243 5.40 25.85 -13.50
N HIS A 244 5.23 25.03 -14.55
CA HIS A 244 4.95 25.49 -15.92
C HIS A 244 6.01 26.45 -16.48
N TRP A 245 7.27 26.30 -16.09
CA TRP A 245 8.35 27.14 -16.62
C TRP A 245 8.65 26.78 -18.09
N PRO A 246 9.01 27.78 -18.94
CA PRO A 246 9.08 27.64 -20.39
C PRO A 246 10.24 26.77 -20.92
N GLY A 247 11.04 26.15 -20.04
CA GLY A 247 12.12 25.24 -20.39
C GLY A 247 13.36 25.45 -19.51
N HIS A 248 14.48 24.87 -19.93
CA HIS A 248 15.78 25.02 -19.29
C HIS A 248 16.28 26.47 -19.36
N ASP A 249 16.84 26.98 -18.27
CA ASP A 249 17.58 28.24 -18.27
C ASP A 249 19.09 27.95 -18.28
N PRO A 250 19.92 28.71 -19.05
CA PRO A 250 21.37 28.52 -19.05
C PRO A 250 22.06 28.69 -17.68
N GLN A 251 21.40 29.28 -16.70
CA GLN A 251 21.90 29.42 -15.33
C GLN A 251 21.58 28.21 -14.44
N ASP A 252 20.73 27.30 -14.90
CA ASP A 252 20.38 26.07 -14.18
C ASP A 252 21.63 25.21 -14.03
N ARG A 253 21.86 24.71 -12.81
CA ARG A 253 23.07 23.93 -12.51
C ARG A 253 22.93 23.06 -11.27
N VAL A 254 23.66 21.95 -11.29
CA VAL A 254 23.97 21.18 -10.08
C VAL A 254 24.93 21.99 -9.21
N GLN A 255 24.50 22.34 -8.00
CA GLN A 255 25.33 23.03 -7.01
C GLN A 255 26.31 22.06 -6.35
N ASP A 256 25.79 20.92 -5.87
CA ASP A 256 26.56 19.86 -5.26
C ASP A 256 25.84 18.51 -5.43
N ASN A 257 26.61 17.43 -5.38
CA ASN A 257 26.12 16.06 -5.52
C ASN A 257 27.09 15.10 -4.84
N ASN A 258 26.66 14.49 -3.73
CA ASN A 258 27.48 13.53 -2.96
C ASN A 258 27.19 12.07 -3.34
N GLY A 259 26.42 11.83 -4.41
CA GLY A 259 26.00 10.51 -4.87
C GLY A 259 24.77 9.93 -4.17
N SER A 260 24.28 10.56 -3.08
CA SER A 260 23.03 10.21 -2.40
C SER A 260 22.03 11.37 -2.36
N ILE A 261 22.56 12.58 -2.18
CA ILE A 261 21.84 13.85 -2.17
C ILE A 261 22.48 14.76 -3.22
N ALA A 262 21.66 15.47 -3.98
CA ALA A 262 22.07 16.51 -4.90
C ALA A 262 21.25 17.78 -4.64
N HIS A 263 21.90 18.94 -4.77
CA HIS A 263 21.22 20.22 -4.77
C HIS A 263 21.35 20.84 -6.17
N VAL A 264 20.22 21.23 -6.74
CA VAL A 264 20.13 21.88 -8.05
C VAL A 264 19.58 23.28 -7.85
N PHE A 265 20.15 24.25 -8.55
CA PHE A 265 19.58 25.58 -8.67
C PHE A 265 18.86 25.70 -10.00
N LEU A 266 17.61 26.14 -9.94
CA LEU A 266 16.82 26.52 -11.09
C LEU A 266 16.57 28.04 -11.06
N PHE A 267 16.66 28.69 -12.21
CA PHE A 267 16.48 30.13 -12.35
C PHE A 267 15.36 30.46 -13.33
N GLN A 268 14.40 31.28 -12.88
CA GLN A 268 13.36 31.84 -13.74
C GLN A 268 13.61 33.35 -13.90
N PRO A 269 14.19 33.81 -15.03
CA PRO A 269 14.56 35.22 -15.22
C PRO A 269 13.38 36.18 -15.14
N GLU A 270 12.20 35.79 -15.65
CA GLU A 270 11.02 36.67 -15.68
C GLU A 270 10.50 37.00 -14.28
N LEU A 271 10.64 36.05 -13.35
CA LEU A 271 10.21 36.19 -11.95
C LEU A 271 11.37 36.53 -11.00
N GLN A 272 12.59 36.67 -11.54
CA GLN A 272 13.84 36.74 -10.77
C GLN A 272 13.94 35.67 -9.67
N MET A 273 13.37 34.50 -9.92
CA MET A 273 13.20 33.46 -8.91
C MET A 273 14.37 32.47 -8.98
N LYS A 274 14.96 32.15 -7.83
CA LYS A 274 16.02 31.15 -7.68
C LYS A 274 15.55 30.04 -6.76
N VAL A 275 15.14 28.93 -7.34
CA VAL A 275 14.64 27.76 -6.58
C VAL A 275 15.82 26.84 -6.30
N ARG A 276 15.97 26.47 -5.03
CA ARG A 276 16.87 25.38 -4.64
C ARG A 276 16.03 24.10 -4.58
N VAL A 277 16.42 23.14 -5.40
CA VAL A 277 15.80 21.81 -5.46
C VAL A 277 16.74 20.81 -4.79
N THR A 278 16.25 20.09 -3.81
CA THR A 278 16.97 18.97 -3.17
C THR A 278 16.44 17.68 -3.78
N LEU A 279 17.36 16.83 -4.24
CA LEU A 279 17.05 15.51 -4.78
C LEU A 279 17.79 14.44 -3.99
N GLU A 280 17.14 13.30 -3.81
CA GLU A 280 17.69 12.15 -3.11
C GLU A 280 17.48 10.85 -3.87
N ARG A 281 18.39 9.90 -3.66
CA ARG A 281 18.23 8.51 -4.11
C ARG A 281 17.49 7.71 -3.04
N LEU A 282 16.17 7.71 -3.12
CA LEU A 282 15.27 7.20 -2.07
C LEU A 282 15.15 5.66 -2.01
N ILE A 283 15.39 4.96 -3.13
CA ILE A 283 15.23 3.49 -3.21
C ILE A 283 16.60 2.80 -3.24
N GLN A 284 17.49 3.21 -4.13
CA GLN A 284 18.80 2.59 -4.31
C GLN A 284 19.91 3.64 -4.33
N HIS A 285 20.87 3.51 -3.40
CA HIS A 285 22.04 4.38 -3.38
C HIS A 285 23.07 4.01 -4.47
N GLY A 286 24.00 4.92 -4.78
CA GLY A 286 25.08 4.67 -5.76
C GLY A 286 24.77 5.26 -7.13
N ARG A 287 25.28 4.70 -8.24
CA ARG A 287 25.10 5.26 -9.61
C ARG A 287 23.84 4.77 -10.34
N GLN A 288 23.25 3.66 -9.89
CA GLN A 288 22.08 3.04 -10.51
C GLN A 288 20.74 3.54 -9.95
N GLY A 289 20.75 4.17 -8.79
CA GLY A 289 19.60 4.87 -8.22
C GLY A 289 18.99 5.93 -9.14
N LEU A 290 17.69 6.14 -9.00
CA LEU A 290 17.01 7.29 -9.57
C LEU A 290 17.01 8.46 -8.57
N TRP A 291 16.97 9.68 -9.10
CA TRP A 291 16.82 10.90 -8.32
C TRP A 291 15.35 11.24 -8.17
N PHE A 292 14.94 11.53 -6.95
CA PHE A 292 13.60 12.00 -6.61
C PHE A 292 13.74 13.36 -5.96
N VAL A 293 12.92 14.33 -6.37
CA VAL A 293 12.88 15.63 -5.69
C VAL A 293 12.27 15.42 -4.30
N THR A 294 12.92 15.89 -3.24
CA THR A 294 12.41 15.80 -1.86
C THR A 294 12.07 17.17 -1.27
N ASP A 295 12.59 18.24 -1.86
CA ASP A 295 12.32 19.62 -1.48
C ASP A 295 12.53 20.54 -2.70
N ALA A 296 11.66 21.53 -2.88
CA ALA A 296 11.84 22.58 -3.88
C ALA A 296 11.29 23.90 -3.34
N GLN A 297 12.19 24.83 -3.03
CA GLN A 297 11.83 26.09 -2.40
C GLN A 297 12.81 27.21 -2.70
N THR A 298 12.33 28.45 -2.60
CA THR A 298 13.17 29.65 -2.51
C THR A 298 13.37 30.03 -1.05
N ALA A 299 14.34 30.92 -0.78
CA ALA A 299 14.35 31.62 0.49
C ALA A 299 13.17 32.60 0.52
N GLY A 300 12.23 32.43 1.44
CA GLY A 300 11.25 33.47 1.75
C GLY A 300 9.83 33.03 2.03
N ILE A 301 9.45 31.76 1.82
CA ILE A 301 8.18 31.19 2.29
C ILE A 301 8.47 30.17 3.39
N LEU A 302 7.78 30.28 4.51
CA LEU A 302 7.78 29.32 5.61
C LEU A 302 6.35 28.86 5.86
N LEU A 303 6.09 27.57 5.70
CA LEU A 303 4.80 26.97 6.00
C LEU A 303 4.83 26.30 7.38
N ASP A 304 3.81 26.56 8.20
CA ASP A 304 3.64 25.85 9.46
C ASP A 304 3.10 24.44 9.19
N LYS A 305 4.01 23.50 8.89
CA LYS A 305 3.64 22.10 8.62
C LYS A 305 2.94 21.43 9.80
N ALA A 306 3.23 21.86 11.04
CA ALA A 306 2.56 21.31 12.23
C ALA A 306 1.09 21.75 12.33
N ALA A 307 0.71 22.81 11.62
CA ALA A 307 -0.68 23.24 11.50
C ALA A 307 -1.45 22.55 10.37
N LEU A 308 -0.80 21.76 9.51
CA LEU A 308 -1.46 20.97 8.48
C LEU A 308 -1.97 19.65 9.09
N PRO A 309 -3.28 19.36 8.99
CA PRO A 309 -3.79 18.05 9.38
C PRO A 309 -3.27 16.97 8.41
N LEU A 310 -3.08 15.76 8.92
CA LEU A 310 -2.69 14.58 8.15
C LEU A 310 -3.68 13.44 8.48
N PRO A 311 -4.62 13.09 7.58
CA PRO A 311 -4.88 13.70 6.27
C PRO A 311 -5.45 15.12 6.37
N ALA A 312 -5.27 15.92 5.33
CA ALA A 312 -5.73 17.30 5.26
C ALA A 312 -7.10 17.38 4.59
N ASP A 313 -8.19 17.41 5.37
CA ASP A 313 -9.56 17.50 4.86
C ASP A 313 -9.89 18.88 4.26
N SER A 314 -10.81 18.91 3.28
CA SER A 314 -11.33 20.16 2.72
C SER A 314 -12.34 20.85 3.65
N PRO A 315 -12.21 22.18 3.90
CA PRO A 315 -11.17 23.06 3.38
C PRO A 315 -9.88 23.05 4.23
N ILE A 316 -8.73 23.17 3.57
CA ILE A 316 -7.42 23.23 4.25
C ILE A 316 -7.17 24.65 4.76
N THR A 317 -6.80 24.80 6.04
CA THR A 317 -6.33 26.08 6.57
C THR A 317 -4.81 26.15 6.50
N LEU A 318 -4.27 27.03 5.66
CA LEU A 318 -2.83 27.30 5.59
C LEU A 318 -2.44 28.42 6.54
N LYS A 319 -1.30 28.25 7.21
CA LYS A 319 -0.64 29.27 8.02
C LYS A 319 0.85 29.26 7.75
N GLY A 320 1.44 30.43 7.66
CA GLY A 320 2.87 30.56 7.43
C GLY A 320 3.36 31.99 7.52
N ALA A 321 4.61 32.19 7.14
CA ALA A 321 5.26 33.48 7.07
C ALA A 321 6.00 33.66 5.73
N MET A 322 6.11 34.91 5.30
CA MET A 322 6.80 35.32 4.10
C MET A 322 7.73 36.49 4.41
N SER A 323 8.98 36.43 3.94
CA SER A 323 9.99 37.43 4.30
C SER A 323 9.68 38.82 3.72
N GLN A 324 9.16 38.88 2.50
CA GLN A 324 8.72 40.11 1.81
C GLN A 324 7.68 39.71 0.76
N PRO A 325 6.40 40.10 0.86
CA PRO A 325 5.46 39.88 -0.22
C PRO A 325 5.91 40.68 -1.45
N ALA A 326 6.30 39.96 -2.51
CA ALA A 326 6.79 40.51 -3.77
C ALA A 326 5.66 40.81 -4.75
N GLY A 327 4.50 40.15 -4.60
CA GLY A 327 3.31 40.47 -5.38
C GLY A 327 2.11 39.58 -5.08
N GLN A 328 1.68 38.82 -6.09
CA GLN A 328 0.48 38.02 -6.04
C GLN A 328 0.82 36.59 -5.60
N MET A 329 0.26 36.19 -4.46
CA MET A 329 0.35 34.83 -3.96
C MET A 329 -0.64 33.92 -4.71
N SER A 330 -0.16 32.81 -5.25
CA SER A 330 -0.96 31.72 -5.80
C SER A 330 -0.78 30.45 -4.98
N ILE A 331 -1.83 29.63 -4.97
CA ILE A 331 -1.79 28.30 -4.39
C ILE A 331 -2.37 27.31 -5.39
N GLN A 332 -1.70 26.19 -5.55
CA GLN A 332 -2.15 25.08 -6.37
C GLN A 332 -2.00 23.78 -5.59
N LEU A 333 -3.04 22.94 -5.66
CA LEU A 333 -3.01 21.57 -5.15
C LEU A 333 -2.84 20.62 -6.33
N PHE A 334 -2.13 19.52 -6.14
CA PHE A 334 -1.97 18.45 -7.12
C PHE A 334 -2.38 17.11 -6.51
N THR A 335 -2.96 16.24 -7.33
CA THR A 335 -3.33 14.87 -6.97
C THR A 335 -2.13 13.93 -7.04
N HIS A 336 -2.34 12.64 -6.75
CA HIS A 336 -1.31 11.61 -6.88
C HIS A 336 -0.73 11.47 -8.30
N THR A 337 -1.46 11.90 -9.35
CA THR A 337 -0.96 11.91 -10.74
C THR A 337 -0.18 13.18 -11.10
N LEU A 338 0.12 14.05 -10.13
CA LEU A 338 0.70 15.37 -10.35
C LEU A 338 -0.16 16.28 -11.24
N THR A 339 -1.47 16.00 -11.32
CA THR A 339 -2.41 16.86 -12.04
C THR A 339 -3.00 17.93 -11.11
N PRO A 340 -3.16 19.17 -11.58
CA PRO A 340 -3.79 20.24 -10.81
C PRO A 340 -5.20 19.88 -10.36
N LEU A 341 -5.47 20.04 -9.07
CA LEU A 341 -6.80 19.92 -8.49
C LEU A 341 -7.56 21.25 -8.62
N HIS A 342 -8.84 21.18 -8.96
CA HIS A 342 -9.68 22.37 -9.02
C HIS A 342 -9.97 22.92 -7.61
N VAL A 343 -9.50 24.14 -7.33
CA VAL A 343 -9.76 24.86 -6.07
C VAL A 343 -11.00 25.73 -6.27
N LEU A 344 -12.02 25.56 -5.40
CA LEU A 344 -13.36 26.14 -5.59
C LEU A 344 -13.42 27.65 -5.37
N ASN A 345 -12.44 28.24 -4.69
CA ASN A 345 -12.32 29.68 -4.47
C ASN A 345 -10.83 30.05 -4.38
N ASN A 346 -10.26 30.56 -5.48
CA ASN A 346 -8.87 31.03 -5.55
C ASN A 346 -8.66 32.39 -4.84
N GLY A 347 -9.23 32.55 -3.64
CA GLY A 347 -8.85 33.67 -2.79
C GLY A 347 -7.40 33.47 -2.36
N ALA A 348 -6.48 34.24 -2.93
CA ALA A 348 -5.09 34.26 -2.48
C ALA A 348 -5.06 34.50 -0.95
N PRO A 349 -4.19 33.81 -0.19
CA PRO A 349 -4.05 34.06 1.24
C PRO A 349 -3.77 35.54 1.48
N GLY A 350 -4.42 36.11 2.49
CA GLY A 350 -4.09 37.46 2.91
C GLY A 350 -2.72 37.43 3.59
N VAL A 351 -1.73 38.12 3.00
CA VAL A 351 -0.45 38.38 3.65
C VAL A 351 -0.59 39.63 4.52
N GLN A 352 -0.35 39.48 5.82
CA GLN A 352 -0.37 40.56 6.79
C GLN A 352 0.91 41.40 6.68
N ALA A 353 0.88 42.64 7.18
CA ALA A 353 2.05 43.55 7.16
C ALA A 353 3.28 43.02 7.93
N ASN A 354 3.09 42.05 8.83
CA ASN A 354 4.17 41.36 9.55
C ASN A 354 4.77 40.17 8.76
N GLY A 355 4.32 39.93 7.53
CA GLY A 355 4.75 38.81 6.69
C GLY A 355 3.98 37.51 6.94
N ASN A 356 3.15 37.41 7.98
CA ASN A 356 2.35 36.20 8.22
C ASN A 356 1.21 36.11 7.20
N PHE A 357 0.94 34.91 6.71
CA PHE A 357 -0.20 34.66 5.85
C PHE A 357 -1.14 33.61 6.45
N THR A 358 -2.42 33.73 6.14
CA THR A 358 -3.43 32.71 6.45
C THR A 358 -4.39 32.60 5.28
N GLY A 359 -4.68 31.37 4.86
CA GLY A 359 -5.56 31.08 3.73
C GLY A 359 -6.44 29.87 4.02
N ILE A 360 -7.59 29.80 3.35
CA ILE A 360 -8.50 28.66 3.39
C ILE A 360 -8.63 28.16 1.95
N ILE A 361 -8.31 26.90 1.71
CA ILE A 361 -8.33 26.28 0.38
C ILE A 361 -9.46 25.25 0.34
N PRO A 362 -10.65 25.61 -0.19
CA PRO A 362 -11.67 24.62 -0.47
C PRO A 362 -11.32 23.86 -1.74
N TYR A 363 -11.27 22.54 -1.62
CA TYR A 363 -11.06 21.63 -2.75
C TYR A 363 -12.10 20.50 -2.75
N THR A 364 -12.21 19.78 -3.85
CA THR A 364 -13.03 18.56 -3.95
C THR A 364 -12.13 17.40 -4.35
N THR A 365 -12.11 16.35 -3.53
CA THR A 365 -11.57 15.05 -3.92
C THR A 365 -12.67 14.01 -3.83
N THR A 366 -12.67 13.08 -4.77
CA THR A 366 -13.50 11.87 -4.75
C THR A 366 -12.80 10.72 -4.03
N ILE A 367 -11.51 10.89 -3.73
CA ILE A 367 -10.63 9.89 -3.16
C ILE A 367 -10.02 10.46 -1.89
N ALA A 368 -10.38 9.86 -0.77
CA ALA A 368 -9.79 10.19 0.52
C ALA A 368 -8.35 9.68 0.61
N ASP A 369 -7.60 10.27 1.52
CA ASP A 369 -6.27 9.85 1.96
C ASP A 369 -5.23 9.64 0.83
N GLN A 370 -5.32 10.38 -0.28
CA GLN A 370 -4.37 10.24 -1.39
C GLN A 370 -3.14 11.14 -1.19
N PRO A 371 -1.94 10.72 -1.63
CA PRO A 371 -0.81 11.63 -1.67
C PRO A 371 -1.08 12.76 -2.67
N GLY A 372 -0.60 13.96 -2.34
CA GLY A 372 -0.73 15.15 -3.18
C GLY A 372 0.39 16.15 -2.94
N LEU A 373 0.39 17.23 -3.71
CA LEU A 373 1.34 18.34 -3.55
C LEU A 373 0.61 19.65 -3.31
N LEU A 374 1.24 20.52 -2.54
CA LEU A 374 0.88 21.91 -2.36
C LEU A 374 2.02 22.76 -2.89
N LEU A 375 1.70 23.55 -3.92
CA LEU A 375 2.56 24.61 -4.45
C LEU A 375 2.03 25.95 -3.95
N ILE A 376 2.93 26.72 -3.35
CA ILE A 376 2.70 28.11 -2.96
C ILE A 376 3.71 28.95 -3.73
N GLU A 377 3.23 29.92 -4.49
CA GLU A 377 4.09 30.88 -5.18
C GLU A 377 3.70 32.30 -4.79
N ASP A 378 4.69 33.19 -4.78
CA ASP A 378 4.51 34.63 -4.71
C ASP A 378 5.22 35.24 -5.91
N THR A 379 4.41 35.71 -6.86
CA THR A 379 4.90 36.22 -8.14
C THR A 379 5.04 37.73 -8.05
N PRO A 380 6.23 38.28 -8.36
CA PRO A 380 6.44 39.72 -8.30
C PRO A 380 5.59 40.43 -9.35
N GLY A 381 5.07 41.61 -8.98
CA GLY A 381 4.36 42.46 -9.94
C GLY A 381 5.25 42.87 -11.12
N ALA A 382 4.64 43.08 -12.30
CA ALA A 382 5.38 43.50 -13.49
C ALA A 382 6.24 44.76 -13.22
N GLY A 383 7.55 44.67 -13.48
CA GLY A 383 8.51 45.75 -13.23
C GLY A 383 9.03 45.86 -11.79
N SER A 384 8.64 44.93 -10.89
CA SER A 384 9.25 44.81 -9.57
C SER A 384 10.69 44.29 -9.68
N ASN A 385 11.56 44.79 -8.79
CA ASN A 385 12.93 44.27 -8.61
C ASN A 385 13.01 43.26 -7.46
N GLN A 386 11.87 42.87 -6.88
CA GLN A 386 11.84 41.86 -5.83
C GLN A 386 11.84 40.46 -6.46
N PRO A 387 12.61 39.52 -5.91
CA PRO A 387 12.58 38.14 -6.37
C PRO A 387 11.24 37.50 -6.00
N GLY A 388 10.71 36.65 -6.88
CA GLY A 388 9.58 35.79 -6.52
C GLY A 388 9.95 34.73 -5.49
N HIS A 389 8.93 34.19 -4.84
CA HIS A 389 9.09 33.10 -3.89
C HIS A 389 8.27 31.86 -4.28
N LEU A 390 8.76 30.68 -3.92
CA LEU A 390 8.11 29.40 -4.21
C LEU A 390 8.38 28.40 -3.09
N LEU A 391 7.37 27.59 -2.77
CA LEU A 391 7.46 26.43 -1.90
C LEU A 391 6.61 25.30 -2.49
N LEU A 392 7.23 24.14 -2.71
CA LEU A 392 6.55 22.89 -3.03
C LEU A 392 6.67 21.93 -1.84
N THR A 393 5.56 21.36 -1.38
CA THR A 393 5.55 20.37 -0.30
C THR A 393 4.52 19.28 -0.55
N HIS A 394 4.74 18.10 0.03
CA HIS A 394 3.73 17.05 0.08
C HIS A 394 2.57 17.42 1.01
N LEU A 395 1.46 16.75 0.81
CA LEU A 395 0.38 16.56 1.76
C LEU A 395 -0.32 15.22 1.50
N ILE A 396 -1.08 14.75 2.48
CA ILE A 396 -2.11 13.72 2.27
C ILE A 396 -3.45 14.44 2.15
N LEU A 397 -4.12 14.33 1.01
CA LEU A 397 -5.46 14.89 0.76
C LEU A 397 -6.53 13.99 1.39
N GLY A 398 -7.35 14.54 2.30
CA GLY A 398 -8.47 13.85 2.96
C GLY A 398 -9.75 13.82 2.15
#